data_AF-A0AAW8KFV9-F1
#
_entry.id   AF-A0AAW8KFV9-F1
#
_cell.length_a   1.000
_cell.length_b   1.000
_cell.length_c   1.000
_cell.angle_alpha   90.00
_cell.angle_beta   90.00
_cell.angle_gamma   90.00
#
_symmetry.space_group_name_H-M   'P 1'
#
loop_
_entity.id
_entity.type
_entity.pdbx_description
1 polymer ?
#
loop_
_entity_poly.entity_id
_entity_poly.type
_entity_poly.pdbx_seq_one_letter_code
_entity_poly.pdbx_strand_id
1 'polypeptide(L)'
;KRVIGLVLMLAMLLSLLPMSAMAVDRDETKDQVRVIVENTTYPKSEGAAWDGTLVDTWVNLNKDSTMMTCIGDALKEKGYTAEGMES
;
A
#
# COMPACT_ATOMS: atom_id res chain seq x y z
N LYS A 1 18.00 40.48 -24.74
CA LYS A 1 18.92 40.62 -23.57
C LYS A 1 18.17 40.56 -22.23
N ARG A 2 17.07 41.31 -21.99
CA ARG A 2 16.30 41.25 -20.72
C ARG A 2 15.66 39.88 -20.43
N VAL A 3 15.07 39.23 -21.44
CA VAL A 3 14.41 37.92 -21.29
C VAL A 3 15.41 36.79 -20.98
N ILE A 4 16.59 36.82 -21.59
CA ILE A 4 17.64 35.80 -21.39
C ILE A 4 18.13 35.82 -19.93
N GLY A 5 18.31 37.01 -19.34
CA GLY A 5 18.66 37.16 -17.93
C GLY A 5 17.59 36.62 -16.99
N LEU A 6 16.31 36.84 -17.30
CA LEU A 6 15.19 36.31 -16.52
C LEU A 6 15.10 34.79 -16.58
N VAL A 7 15.29 34.19 -17.76
CA VAL A 7 15.29 32.73 -17.94
C VAL A 7 16.45 32.08 -17.18
N LEU A 8 17.64 32.68 -17.21
CA LEU A 8 18.80 32.19 -16.46
C LEU A 8 18.60 32.30 -14.94
N MET A 9 18.02 33.40 -14.45
CA MET A 9 17.67 33.54 -13.03
C MET A 9 16.66 32.49 -12.58
N LEU A 10 15.63 32.23 -13.39
CA LEU A 10 14.62 31.21 -13.08
C LEU A 10 15.24 29.81 -13.07
N ALA A 11 16.12 29.50 -14.02
CA ALA A 11 16.84 28.21 -14.06
C ALA A 11 17.73 28.01 -12.82
N MET A 12 18.41 29.07 -12.36
CA MET A 12 19.21 29.03 -11.13
C MET A 12 18.34 28.83 -9.88
N LEU A 13 17.19 29.50 -9.79
CA LEU A 13 16.23 29.32 -8.69
C LEU A 13 15.64 27.90 -8.67
N LEU A 14 15.32 27.34 -9.84
CA LEU A 14 14.86 25.96 -9.96
C LEU A 14 15.95 24.96 -9.55
N SER A 15 17.22 25.23 -9.87
CA SER A 15 18.35 24.39 -9.45
C SER A 15 18.64 24.44 -7.94
N LEU A 16 18.12 25.45 -7.25
CA LEU A 16 18.22 25.59 -5.79
C LEU A 16 17.15 24.78 -5.05
N LEU A 17 16.14 24.28 -5.76
CA LEU A 17 15.16 23.38 -5.16
C LEU A 17 15.88 22.08 -4.79
N PRO A 18 15.91 21.70 -3.50
CA PRO A 18 16.55 20.46 -3.12
C PRO A 18 15.81 19.31 -3.81
N MET A 19 16.54 18.47 -4.55
CA MET A 19 15.97 17.28 -5.21
C MET A 19 15.26 16.35 -4.21
N SER A 20 15.55 16.48 -2.91
CA SER A 20 14.85 15.79 -1.83
C SER A 20 13.38 16.21 -1.67
N ALA A 21 12.96 17.40 -2.10
CA ALA A 21 11.55 17.79 -2.09
C ALA A 21 10.72 17.09 -3.19
N MET A 22 11.39 16.48 -4.17
CA MET A 22 10.80 15.65 -5.22
C MET A 22 11.02 14.15 -4.97
N ALA A 23 11.60 13.78 -3.83
CA ALA A 23 11.54 12.40 -3.39
C ALA A 23 10.09 12.11 -3.04
N VAL A 24 9.41 11.32 -3.87
CA VAL A 24 8.28 10.50 -3.38
C VAL A 24 8.83 9.80 -2.16
N ASP A 25 8.23 10.07 -1.00
CA ASP A 25 8.58 9.41 0.26
C ASP A 25 8.49 7.90 0.02
N ARG A 26 9.63 7.27 -0.28
CA ARG A 26 9.76 5.81 -0.33
C ARG A 26 9.87 5.22 1.07
N ASP A 27 9.24 5.89 2.05
CA ASP A 27 8.99 5.36 3.39
C ASP A 27 7.64 4.62 3.45
N GLU A 28 6.71 4.85 2.51
CA GLU A 28 5.43 4.14 2.49
C GLU A 28 5.57 2.61 2.35
N THR A 29 6.71 2.10 1.85
CA THR A 29 6.91 0.65 1.67
C THR A 29 7.67 -0.04 2.82
N LYS A 30 8.21 0.70 3.81
CA LYS A 30 8.98 0.06 4.90
C LYS A 30 8.10 -0.55 5.99
N ASP A 31 6.91 0.00 6.18
CA ASP A 31 6.00 -0.41 7.24
C ASP A 31 4.78 -1.13 6.67
N GLN A 32 4.97 -2.07 5.73
CA GLN A 32 3.88 -2.82 5.12
C GLN A 32 4.10 -4.32 5.18
N VAL A 33 3.00 -5.07 5.30
CA VAL A 33 2.97 -6.53 5.14
C VAL A 33 2.06 -6.90 3.98
N ARG A 34 2.48 -7.89 3.19
CA ARG A 34 1.61 -8.47 2.17
C ARG A 34 0.75 -9.55 2.79
N VAL A 35 -0.57 -9.42 2.67
CA VAL A 35 -1.54 -10.40 3.15
C VAL A 35 -2.16 -11.10 1.94
N ILE A 36 -2.03 -12.42 1.91
CA ILE A 36 -2.63 -13.28 0.89
C ILE A 36 -3.58 -14.24 1.59
N VAL A 37 -4.85 -14.23 1.18
CA VAL A 37 -5.88 -15.18 1.63
C VAL A 37 -6.27 -16.00 0.42
N GLU A 38 -5.96 -17.30 0.45
CA GLU A 38 -6.24 -18.23 -0.65
C GLU A 38 -6.91 -19.53 -0.18
N ASN A 39 -7.72 -20.12 -1.07
CA ASN A 39 -8.28 -21.45 -0.93
C ASN A 39 -7.72 -22.33 -2.05
N THR A 40 -6.76 -23.18 -1.69
CA THR A 40 -6.11 -24.14 -2.60
C THR A 40 -6.48 -25.59 -2.25
N THR A 41 -7.36 -25.79 -1.26
CA THR A 41 -7.63 -27.09 -0.65
C THR A 41 -9.04 -27.59 -0.91
N TYR A 42 -10.04 -26.70 -0.89
CA TYR A 42 -11.46 -27.07 -1.04
C TYR A 42 -12.06 -26.33 -2.25
N PRO A 43 -12.07 -26.91 -3.45
CA PRO A 43 -12.45 -26.19 -4.66
C PRO A 43 -13.96 -25.91 -4.72
N LYS A 44 -14.36 -24.93 -5.54
CA LYS A 44 -15.79 -24.62 -5.77
C LYS A 44 -16.59 -25.80 -6.31
N SER A 45 -15.94 -26.67 -7.10
CA SER A 45 -16.55 -27.89 -7.63
C SER A 45 -17.01 -28.86 -6.53
N GLU A 46 -16.43 -28.76 -5.34
CA GLU A 46 -16.75 -29.60 -4.18
C GLU A 46 -17.66 -28.87 -3.18
N GLY A 47 -18.08 -27.63 -3.47
CA GLY A 47 -19.07 -26.87 -2.70
C GLY A 47 -18.56 -25.63 -1.97
N ALA A 48 -17.29 -25.25 -2.15
CA ALA A 48 -16.74 -24.04 -1.53
C ALA A 48 -17.38 -22.75 -2.05
N ALA A 49 -17.42 -21.71 -1.21
CA ALA A 49 -17.89 -20.39 -1.61
C ALA A 49 -16.94 -19.69 -2.61
N TRP A 50 -15.66 -20.07 -2.64
CA TRP A 50 -14.60 -19.49 -3.46
C TRP A 50 -13.45 -20.48 -3.66
N ASP A 51 -12.62 -20.23 -4.67
CA ASP A 51 -11.41 -21.00 -5.03
C ASP A 51 -10.37 -19.99 -5.54
N GLY A 52 -9.08 -20.31 -5.40
CA GLY A 52 -7.97 -19.41 -5.73
C GLY A 52 -7.71 -18.37 -4.66
N THR A 53 -7.37 -17.14 -5.03
CA THR A 53 -7.02 -16.04 -4.12
C THR A 53 -8.20 -15.07 -3.92
N LEU A 54 -8.55 -14.77 -2.66
CA LEU A 54 -9.62 -13.85 -2.28
C LEU A 54 -9.07 -12.46 -2.06
N VAL A 55 -7.91 -12.41 -1.41
CA VAL A 55 -7.21 -11.19 -1.02
C VAL A 55 -5.73 -11.36 -1.34
N ASP A 56 -5.16 -10.35 -1.97
CA ASP A 56 -3.71 -10.16 -2.13
C ASP A 56 -3.49 -8.64 -2.09
N THR A 57 -3.07 -8.13 -0.94
CA THR A 57 -2.94 -6.70 -0.70
C THR A 57 -1.78 -6.39 0.24
N TRP A 58 -1.34 -5.13 0.21
CA TRP A 58 -0.37 -4.60 1.17
C TRP A 58 -1.12 -3.85 2.27
N VAL A 59 -0.83 -4.19 3.51
CA VAL A 59 -1.42 -3.59 4.71
C VAL A 59 -0.35 -2.78 5.43
N ASN A 60 -0.66 -1.53 5.74
CA ASN A 60 0.20 -0.67 6.55
C ASN A 60 0.22 -1.15 8.00
N LEU A 61 1.42 -1.31 8.55
CA LEU A 61 1.66 -1.59 9.95
C LEU A 61 1.60 -0.30 10.78
N ASN A 62 1.18 -0.46 12.02
CA ASN A 62 1.32 0.52 13.09
C ASN A 62 1.76 -0.19 14.39
N LYS A 63 1.98 0.58 15.46
CA LYS A 63 2.47 0.06 16.74
C LYS A 63 1.56 -0.99 17.41
N ASP A 64 0.29 -1.03 17.02
CA ASP A 64 -0.74 -1.92 17.57
C ASP A 64 -1.08 -3.07 16.60
N SER A 65 -0.41 -3.14 15.43
CA SER A 65 -0.64 -4.19 14.44
C SER A 65 -0.22 -5.56 14.96
N THR A 66 -1.12 -6.53 14.86
CA THR A 66 -0.86 -7.96 15.04
C THR A 66 -1.09 -8.69 13.72
N MET A 67 -0.69 -9.96 13.63
CA MET A 67 -1.01 -10.79 12.47
C MET A 67 -2.53 -10.85 12.20
N MET A 68 -3.34 -10.98 13.26
CA MET A 68 -4.80 -11.07 13.14
C MET A 68 -5.41 -9.75 12.65
N THR A 69 -4.96 -8.61 13.18
CA THR A 69 -5.48 -7.30 12.74
C THR A 69 -5.11 -7.02 11.29
N CYS A 70 -3.90 -7.41 10.84
CA CYS A 70 -3.50 -7.23 9.43
C CYS A 70 -4.38 -8.05 8.48
N ILE A 71 -4.77 -9.28 8.88
CA ILE A 71 -5.70 -10.09 8.10
C ILE A 71 -7.09 -9.45 8.07
N GLY A 72 -7.58 -8.97 9.22
CA GLY A 72 -8.86 -8.27 9.33
C GLY A 72 -8.92 -7.02 8.46
N ASP A 73 -7.87 -6.19 8.49
CA ASP A 73 -7.76 -4.98 7.67
C ASP A 73 -7.74 -5.31 6.18
N ALA A 74 -6.99 -6.33 5.77
CA ALA A 74 -6.94 -6.79 4.38
C ALA A 74 -8.31 -7.26 3.87
N LEU A 75 -9.04 -8.03 4.68
CA LEU A 75 -10.38 -8.50 4.34
C LEU A 75 -11.39 -7.34 4.25
N LYS A 76 -11.33 -6.41 5.21
CA LYS A 76 -12.20 -5.23 5.26
C LYS A 76 -11.97 -4.31 4.07
N GLU A 77 -10.72 -4.11 3.66
CA GLU A 77 -10.36 -3.33 2.45
C GLU A 77 -11.03 -3.91 1.19
N LYS A 78 -11.16 -5.23 1.10
CA LYS A 78 -11.85 -5.92 0.00
C LYS A 78 -13.36 -6.09 0.23
N GLY A 79 -13.92 -5.52 1.30
CA GLY A 79 -15.35 -5.52 1.59
C GLY A 79 -15.88 -6.80 2.25
N TYR A 80 -14.99 -7.65 2.78
CA TYR A 80 -15.39 -8.84 3.53
C TYR A 80 -15.59 -8.52 5.01
N THR A 81 -16.56 -9.18 5.61
CA THR A 81 -16.73 -9.19 7.07
C THR A 81 -16.09 -10.47 7.61
N ALA A 82 -15.31 -10.34 8.67
CA ALA A 82 -14.70 -11.45 9.37
C ALA A 82 -15.17 -11.45 10.83
N GLU A 83 -15.62 -12.60 11.31
CA GLU A 83 -16.03 -12.82 12.70
C GLU A 83 -14.97 -13.68 13.41
N GLY A 84 -14.76 -13.47 14.72
CA GLY A 84 -13.74 -14.19 15.49
C GLY A 84 -12.32 -13.67 15.31
N MET A 85 -12.17 -12.46 14.74
CA MET A 85 -10.87 -11.76 14.62
C MET A 85 -10.62 -10.78 15.77
N GLU A 86 -11.50 -10.73 16.77
CA GLU A 86 -11.29 -9.98 17.99
C GLU A 86 -10.20 -10.64 18.86
N SER A 87 -9.24 -9.83 19.32
CA SER A 87 -8.16 -10.23 20.22
C SER A 87 -8.41 -9.79 21.65
#